data_AF-A0A383DY08-F1
#
_entry.id   AF-A0A383DY08-F1
#
_cell.length_a   1.000
_cell.length_b   1.000
_cell.length_c   1.000
_cell.angle_alpha   90.00
_cell.angle_beta   90.00
_cell.angle_gamma   90.00
#
_symmetry.space_group_name_H-M   'P 1'
#
loop_
_entity.id
_entity.type
_entity.pdbx_description
1 polymer ?
#
loop_
_entity_poly.entity_id
_entity_poly.type
_entity_poly.pdbx_seq_one_letter_code
_entity_poly.pdbx_strand_id
1 'polypeptide(L)'
;MDGVVKLQIMNWSKYLYLALTVCILIETGLWSQFVEVNAELDMRRLSEGDRQLFETLTEDIENYYLNTPFAADLDDLDMTIDLRLVLESVSRGGNQITINAQAIFSNKLDQYFYAKSIQFPYERGRKMYYTTTFEPLASFLDYYAFMFIASELDTYEYMGGTIFFNRAI
;
A
#
# COMPACT_ATOMS: atom_id res chain seq x y z
N MET A 1 53.18 -20.64 -27.04
CA MET A 1 52.00 -19.96 -27.66
C MET A 1 51.02 -19.58 -26.55
N ASP A 2 51.49 -18.94 -25.45
CA ASP A 2 50.84 -19.17 -24.14
C ASP A 2 50.42 -17.92 -23.34
N GLY A 3 50.89 -16.72 -23.69
CA GLY A 3 50.61 -15.50 -22.93
C GLY A 3 49.36 -14.74 -23.42
N VAL A 4 49.29 -14.48 -24.73
CA VAL A 4 48.25 -13.64 -25.34
C VAL A 4 46.88 -14.31 -25.31
N VAL A 5 46.84 -15.62 -25.61
CA VAL A 5 45.60 -16.42 -25.56
C VAL A 5 45.06 -16.47 -24.13
N LYS A 6 45.93 -16.63 -23.13
CA LYS A 6 45.56 -16.65 -21.71
C LYS A 6 45.02 -15.30 -21.22
N LEU A 7 45.58 -14.20 -21.71
CA LEU A 7 45.08 -12.84 -21.44
C LEU A 7 43.70 -12.60 -22.06
N GLN A 8 43.48 -13.06 -23.30
CA GLN A 8 42.18 -12.95 -23.97
C GLN A 8 41.10 -13.78 -23.26
N ILE A 9 41.41 -15.01 -22.87
CA ILE A 9 40.49 -15.86 -22.09
C ILE A 9 40.15 -15.19 -20.76
N MET A 10 41.15 -14.67 -20.03
CA MET A 10 40.92 -14.01 -18.75
C MET A 10 40.06 -12.74 -18.89
N ASN A 11 40.19 -11.98 -19.97
CA ASN A 11 39.32 -10.83 -20.24
C ASN A 11 37.90 -11.26 -20.60
N TRP A 12 37.72 -12.29 -21.44
CA TRP A 12 36.39 -12.84 -21.74
C TRP A 12 35.69 -13.38 -20.50
N SER A 13 36.40 -14.06 -19.61
CA SER A 13 35.84 -14.51 -18.32
C SER A 13 35.37 -13.32 -17.47
N LYS A 14 36.12 -12.21 -17.42
CA LYS A 14 35.70 -11.01 -16.68
C LYS A 14 34.41 -10.40 -17.23
N TYR A 15 34.27 -10.29 -18.54
CA TYR A 15 33.04 -9.79 -19.16
C TYR A 15 31.86 -10.75 -18.97
N LEU A 16 32.11 -12.07 -18.95
CA LEU A 16 31.10 -13.07 -18.65
C LEU A 16 30.61 -12.96 -17.19
N TYR A 17 31.53 -12.86 -16.23
CA TYR A 17 31.17 -12.66 -14.82
C TYR A 17 30.43 -11.34 -14.62
N LEU A 18 30.88 -10.26 -15.27
CA LEU A 18 30.19 -8.97 -15.24
C LEU A 18 28.76 -9.08 -15.79
N ALA A 19 28.58 -9.73 -16.95
CA ALA A 19 27.27 -9.93 -17.56
C ALA A 19 26.34 -10.77 -16.65
N LEU A 20 26.85 -11.85 -16.05
CA LEU A 20 26.10 -12.66 -15.07
C LEU A 20 25.69 -11.83 -13.84
N THR A 21 26.57 -10.97 -13.34
CA THR A 21 26.27 -10.10 -12.19
C THR A 21 25.18 -9.08 -12.55
N VAL A 22 25.22 -8.53 -13.77
CA VAL A 22 24.19 -7.61 -14.28
C VAL A 22 22.85 -8.32 -14.46
N CYS A 23 22.82 -9.55 -15.00
CA CYS A 23 21.57 -10.31 -15.14
C CYS A 23 20.89 -10.58 -13.80
N ILE A 24 21.66 -10.94 -12.76
CA ILE A 24 21.13 -11.21 -11.41
C ILE A 24 20.53 -9.95 -10.77
N LEU A 25 21.06 -8.76 -11.10
CA LEU A 25 20.56 -7.49 -10.56
C LEU A 25 19.28 -6.98 -11.26
N ILE A 26 18.89 -7.55 -12.40
CA ILE A 26 17.69 -7.15 -13.14
C ILE A 26 16.42 -7.81 -12.57
N GLU A 27 16.55 -8.92 -11.82
CA GLU A 27 15.41 -9.70 -11.33
C GLU A 27 14.75 -9.17 -10.05
N THR A 28 15.20 -8.04 -9.48
CA THR A 28 14.49 -7.46 -8.33
C THR A 28 13.34 -6.58 -8.79
N GLY A 29 12.31 -7.20 -9.36
CA GLY A 29 10.98 -6.61 -9.41
C GLY A 29 10.42 -6.59 -8.00
N LEU A 30 10.23 -5.41 -7.42
CA LEU A 30 9.32 -5.26 -6.28
C LEU A 30 7.92 -5.26 -6.90
N TRP A 31 7.32 -6.45 -6.99
CA TRP A 31 5.97 -6.60 -7.51
C TRP A 31 5.01 -6.01 -6.49
N SER A 32 4.36 -4.91 -6.86
CA SER A 32 3.40 -4.25 -5.99
C SER A 32 2.10 -5.05 -5.99
N GLN A 33 1.53 -5.29 -4.81
CA GLN A 33 0.21 -5.92 -4.71
C GLN A 33 -0.88 -5.02 -5.30
N PHE A 34 -0.68 -3.70 -5.19
CA PHE A 34 -1.56 -2.67 -5.73
C PHE A 34 -0.82 -1.88 -6.81
N VAL A 35 -1.31 -1.90 -8.05
CA VAL A 35 -0.69 -1.17 -9.15
C VAL A 35 -1.13 0.30 -9.19
N GLU A 36 -2.37 0.57 -8.75
CA GLU A 36 -2.97 1.89 -8.77
C GLU A 36 -3.82 2.08 -7.51
N VAL A 37 -3.62 3.21 -6.82
CA VAL A 37 -4.40 3.59 -5.66
C VAL A 37 -4.81 5.04 -5.85
N ASN A 38 -6.12 5.31 -5.90
CA ASN A 38 -6.67 6.65 -6.00
C ASN A 38 -7.41 6.99 -4.71
N ALA A 39 -6.85 7.91 -3.93
CA ALA A 39 -7.53 8.42 -2.75
C ALA A 39 -8.23 9.76 -3.05
N GLU A 40 -9.45 9.92 -2.55
CA GLU A 40 -10.21 11.17 -2.63
C GLU A 40 -10.68 11.57 -1.24
N LEU A 41 -10.47 12.84 -0.86
CA LEU A 41 -10.99 13.39 0.38
C LEU A 41 -12.21 14.28 0.12
N ASP A 42 -13.36 13.90 0.69
CA ASP A 42 -14.54 14.76 0.72
C ASP A 42 -14.58 15.55 2.02
N MET A 43 -14.17 16.82 1.93
CA MET A 43 -14.05 17.73 3.08
C MET A 43 -15.16 18.79 3.13
N ARG A 44 -16.26 18.61 2.39
CA ARG A 44 -17.32 19.62 2.25
C ARG A 44 -17.98 20.00 3.57
N ARG A 45 -17.93 19.11 4.57
CA ARG A 45 -18.53 19.30 5.90
C ARG A 45 -17.57 19.98 6.89
N LEU A 46 -16.30 20.15 6.52
CA LEU A 46 -15.28 20.77 7.37
C LEU A 46 -15.16 22.28 7.16
N SER A 47 -14.69 22.97 8.19
CA SER A 47 -14.32 24.39 8.11
C SER A 47 -13.06 24.58 7.25
N GLU A 48 -12.89 25.76 6.64
CA GLU A 48 -11.71 26.05 5.80
C GLU A 48 -10.38 25.89 6.57
N GLY A 49 -10.35 26.27 7.85
CA GLY A 49 -9.16 26.10 8.69
C GLY A 49 -8.84 24.63 8.97
N ASP A 50 -9.86 23.79 9.13
CA ASP A 50 -9.67 22.34 9.35
C ASP A 50 -9.16 21.62 8.10
N ARG A 51 -9.54 22.09 6.90
CA ARG A 51 -9.10 21.47 5.63
C ARG A 51 -7.58 21.49 5.47
N GLN A 52 -6.91 22.51 6.00
CA GLN A 52 -5.44 22.62 5.98
C GLN A 52 -4.73 21.50 6.74
N LEU A 53 -5.43 20.78 7.63
CA LEU A 53 -4.88 19.64 8.35
C LEU A 53 -4.57 18.47 7.40
N PHE A 54 -5.33 18.34 6.30
CA PHE A 54 -5.39 17.14 5.46
C PHE A 54 -4.72 17.31 4.10
N GLU A 55 -3.94 18.38 3.90
CA GLU A 55 -3.32 18.69 2.60
C GLU A 55 -2.47 17.54 2.02
N THR A 56 -1.84 16.73 2.88
CA THR A 56 -1.01 15.59 2.46
C THR A 56 -1.69 14.23 2.58
N LEU A 57 -2.86 14.16 3.23
CA LEU A 57 -3.45 12.87 3.63
C LEU A 57 -3.75 11.96 2.44
N THR A 58 -4.21 12.52 1.32
CA THR A 58 -4.43 11.76 0.07
C THR A 58 -3.15 11.06 -0.37
N GLU A 59 -2.08 11.84 -0.57
CA GLU A 59 -0.78 11.33 -1.02
C GLU A 59 -0.17 10.36 0.01
N ASP A 60 -0.33 10.64 1.30
CA ASP A 60 0.13 9.76 2.37
C ASP A 60 -0.56 8.39 2.31
N ILE A 61 -1.87 8.33 2.03
CA ILE A 61 -2.65 7.09 1.88
C ILE A 61 -2.22 6.33 0.63
N GLU A 62 -2.12 7.00 -0.53
CA GLU A 62 -1.72 6.37 -1.79
C GLU A 62 -0.33 5.76 -1.66
N ASN A 63 0.64 6.53 -1.16
CA ASN A 63 1.98 6.06 -0.90
C ASN A 63 2.00 4.91 0.12
N TYR A 64 1.13 4.95 1.13
CA TYR A 64 1.06 3.87 2.10
C TYR A 64 0.65 2.54 1.46
N TYR A 65 -0.40 2.53 0.63
CA TYR A 65 -0.84 1.30 -0.04
C TYR A 65 0.20 0.80 -1.05
N LEU A 66 0.73 1.69 -1.89
CA LEU A 66 1.67 1.34 -2.96
C LEU A 66 3.01 0.81 -2.44
N ASN A 67 3.44 1.22 -1.24
CA ASN A 67 4.75 0.87 -0.69
C ASN A 67 4.69 -0.12 0.48
N THR A 68 3.50 -0.54 0.91
CA THR A 68 3.36 -1.50 2.01
C THR A 68 3.28 -2.93 1.47
N PRO A 69 4.16 -3.84 1.91
CA PRO A 69 4.19 -5.22 1.42
C PRO A 69 3.15 -6.10 2.14
N PHE A 70 1.86 -5.83 1.90
CA PHE A 70 0.75 -6.55 2.55
C PHE A 70 0.79 -8.06 2.28
N ALA A 71 1.19 -8.44 1.07
CA ALA A 71 1.37 -9.82 0.63
C ALA A 71 2.72 -9.97 -0.07
N ALA A 72 3.80 -9.87 0.70
CA ALA A 72 5.18 -9.94 0.18
C ALA A 72 5.51 -11.24 -0.57
N ASP A 73 4.80 -12.32 -0.26
CA ASP A 73 5.04 -13.66 -0.81
C ASP A 73 4.17 -13.96 -2.04
N LEU A 74 3.37 -12.99 -2.50
CA LEU A 74 2.46 -13.13 -3.64
C LEU A 74 2.89 -12.20 -4.77
N ASP A 75 2.96 -12.77 -5.96
CA ASP A 75 3.28 -12.05 -7.20
C ASP A 75 1.99 -11.71 -7.96
N ASP A 76 2.03 -10.61 -8.72
CA ASP A 76 1.07 -10.28 -9.80
C ASP A 76 -0.43 -10.22 -9.42
N LEU A 77 -0.76 -9.64 -8.27
CA LEU A 77 -2.17 -9.33 -7.94
C LEU A 77 -2.73 -8.16 -8.78
N ASP A 78 -1.89 -7.21 -9.20
CA ASP A 78 -2.21 -6.08 -10.09
C ASP A 78 -3.54 -5.35 -9.75
N MET A 79 -3.85 -5.23 -8.47
CA MET A 79 -5.13 -4.67 -8.04
C MET A 79 -5.13 -3.14 -8.10
N THR A 80 -6.28 -2.57 -8.43
CA THR A 80 -6.55 -1.13 -8.31
C THR A 80 -7.46 -0.89 -7.11
N ILE A 81 -7.20 0.17 -6.33
CA ILE A 81 -8.10 0.62 -5.25
C ILE A 81 -8.50 2.08 -5.48
N ASP A 82 -9.81 2.33 -5.46
CA ASP A 82 -10.38 3.66 -5.27
C ASP A 82 -10.87 3.78 -3.83
N LEU A 83 -10.33 4.75 -3.09
CA LEU A 83 -10.70 5.08 -1.73
C LEU A 83 -11.27 6.50 -1.69
N ARG A 84 -12.54 6.63 -1.33
CA ARG A 84 -13.13 7.93 -0.97
C ARG A 84 -13.33 8.03 0.53
N LEU A 85 -12.63 8.96 1.16
CA LEU A 85 -12.74 9.25 2.59
C LEU A 85 -13.55 10.54 2.80
N VAL A 86 -14.73 10.41 3.40
CA VAL A 86 -15.63 11.53 3.72
C VAL A 86 -15.36 11.99 5.14
N LEU A 87 -14.76 13.17 5.29
CA LEU A 87 -14.46 13.76 6.60
C LEU A 87 -15.68 14.50 7.14
N GLU A 88 -16.20 14.04 8.27
CA GLU A 88 -17.45 14.53 8.82
C GLU A 88 -17.25 15.63 9.86
N SER A 89 -16.26 15.48 10.74
CA SER A 89 -15.92 16.49 11.74
C SER A 89 -14.51 16.33 12.29
N VAL A 90 -13.98 17.43 12.81
CA VAL A 90 -12.72 17.50 13.56
C VAL A 90 -13.05 17.86 15.01
N SER A 91 -12.75 16.96 15.94
CA SER A 91 -12.88 17.19 17.37
C SER A 91 -11.51 17.45 18.00
N ARG A 92 -11.43 18.43 18.90
CA ARG A 92 -10.20 18.79 19.61
C ARG A 92 -10.44 18.56 21.10
N GLY A 93 -9.83 17.51 21.65
CA GLY A 93 -9.96 17.12 23.06
C GLY A 93 -8.59 17.06 23.73
N GLY A 94 -8.34 17.95 24.69
CA GLY A 94 -7.02 18.05 25.33
C GLY A 94 -5.93 18.32 24.31
N ASN A 95 -4.92 17.45 24.25
CA ASN A 95 -3.80 17.51 23.29
C ASN A 95 -4.01 16.66 22.03
N GLN A 96 -5.21 16.09 21.81
CA GLN A 96 -5.47 15.18 20.70
C GLN A 96 -6.51 15.76 19.74
N ILE A 97 -6.21 15.64 18.44
CA ILE A 97 -7.16 15.92 17.37
C ILE A 97 -7.73 14.58 16.90
N THR A 98 -9.06 14.48 16.90
CA THR A 98 -9.79 13.26 16.52
C THR A 98 -10.68 13.55 15.32
N ILE A 99 -10.57 12.73 14.30
CA ILE A 99 -11.29 12.88 13.03
C ILE A 99 -12.40 11.83 12.99
N ASN A 100 -13.62 12.27 12.68
CA ASN A 100 -14.72 11.38 12.39
C ASN A 100 -14.93 11.33 10.87
N ALA A 101 -15.01 10.13 10.32
CA ALA A 101 -15.08 9.92 8.89
C ALA A 101 -15.93 8.71 8.50
N GLN A 102 -16.23 8.64 7.22
CA GLN A 102 -16.74 7.46 6.54
C GLN A 102 -15.83 7.16 5.36
N ALA A 103 -15.71 5.91 4.96
CA ALA A 103 -14.90 5.54 3.80
C ALA A 103 -15.65 4.61 2.87
N ILE A 104 -15.42 4.80 1.58
CA ILE A 104 -15.88 3.92 0.52
C ILE A 104 -14.64 3.41 -0.18
N PHE A 105 -14.54 2.09 -0.35
CA PHE A 105 -13.47 1.46 -1.10
C PHE A 105 -14.07 0.68 -2.27
N SER A 106 -13.38 0.65 -3.41
CA SER A 106 -13.74 -0.21 -4.53
C SER A 106 -12.52 -0.59 -5.36
N ASN A 107 -12.57 -1.74 -6.04
CA ASN A 107 -11.58 -2.12 -7.06
C ASN A 107 -12.00 -1.72 -8.48
N LYS A 108 -13.03 -0.86 -8.65
CA LYS A 108 -13.67 -0.50 -9.93
C LYS A 108 -14.31 -1.67 -10.69
N LEU A 109 -14.33 -2.88 -10.11
CA LEU A 109 -14.89 -4.07 -10.73
C LEU A 109 -16.08 -4.55 -9.90
N ASP A 110 -15.85 -5.45 -8.95
CA ASP A 110 -16.85 -6.21 -8.22
C ASP A 110 -16.77 -5.99 -6.70
N GLN A 111 -15.62 -5.58 -6.18
CA GLN A 111 -15.43 -5.35 -4.75
C GLN A 111 -15.81 -3.91 -4.39
N TYR A 112 -16.66 -3.80 -3.38
CA TYR A 112 -17.14 -2.54 -2.83
C TYR A 112 -17.33 -2.66 -1.33
N PHE A 113 -16.68 -1.78 -0.58
CA PHE A 113 -16.78 -1.73 0.88
C PHE A 113 -17.19 -0.35 1.35
N TYR A 114 -17.98 -0.32 2.42
CA TYR A 114 -18.43 0.92 3.04
C TYR A 114 -18.28 0.86 4.55
N ALA A 115 -17.40 1.72 5.06
CA ALA A 115 -17.12 1.89 6.46
C ALA A 115 -17.81 3.14 7.00
N LYS A 116 -18.64 2.95 8.04
CA LYS A 116 -19.30 4.03 8.76
C LYS A 116 -18.62 4.26 10.12
N SER A 117 -18.73 5.48 10.62
CA SER A 117 -18.35 5.83 12.00
C SER A 117 -16.86 5.54 12.30
N ILE A 118 -15.99 5.80 11.33
CA ILE A 118 -14.54 5.67 11.51
C ILE A 118 -14.09 6.85 12.37
N GLN A 119 -13.27 6.55 13.37
CA GLN A 119 -12.68 7.57 14.23
C GLN A 119 -11.19 7.31 14.40
N PHE A 120 -10.35 8.30 14.06
CA PHE A 120 -8.90 8.17 14.19
C PHE A 120 -8.25 9.49 14.62
N PRO A 121 -7.16 9.43 15.39
CA PRO A 121 -6.36 10.62 15.68
C PRO A 121 -5.48 10.97 14.48
N TYR A 122 -5.38 12.26 14.18
CA TYR A 122 -4.60 12.72 13.04
C TYR A 122 -3.94 14.07 13.30
N GLU A 123 -2.71 14.19 12.83
CA GLU A 123 -1.93 15.41 12.82
C GLU A 123 -1.36 15.60 11.41
N ARG A 124 -1.21 16.86 11.00
CA ARG A 124 -0.70 17.19 9.66
C ARG A 124 0.68 16.58 9.44
N GLY A 125 0.87 15.93 8.28
CA GLY A 125 2.14 15.30 7.91
C GLY A 125 2.48 14.05 8.71
N ARG A 126 1.49 13.45 9.39
CA ARG A 126 1.65 12.16 10.06
C ARG A 126 1.95 11.09 9.01
N LYS A 127 3.17 10.53 9.08
CA LYS A 127 3.56 9.39 8.25
C LYS A 127 2.92 8.10 8.77
N MET A 128 2.52 7.25 7.84
CA MET A 128 2.03 5.91 8.11
C MET A 128 3.12 4.88 7.82
N TYR A 129 3.21 3.88 8.68
CA TYR A 129 4.15 2.76 8.54
C TYR A 129 3.42 1.48 8.89
N TYR A 130 3.70 0.42 8.13
CA TYR A 130 3.14 -0.88 8.42
C TYR A 130 3.75 -1.44 9.70
N THR A 131 2.89 -1.87 10.62
CA THR A 131 3.27 -2.38 11.93
C THR A 131 2.21 -3.35 12.43
N THR A 132 2.61 -4.30 13.29
CA THR A 132 1.69 -5.22 13.96
C THR A 132 0.98 -4.57 15.16
N THR A 133 1.42 -3.38 15.57
CA THR A 133 0.77 -2.63 16.64
C THR A 133 -0.41 -1.85 16.10
N PHE A 134 -1.55 -1.91 16.78
CA PHE A 134 -2.73 -1.17 16.37
C PHE A 134 -2.48 0.34 16.31
N GLU A 135 -2.64 0.90 15.11
CA GLU A 135 -2.56 2.33 14.82
C GLU A 135 -3.83 2.73 14.06
N PRO A 136 -4.72 3.56 14.62
CA PRO A 136 -6.13 3.59 14.17
C PRO A 136 -6.35 3.86 12.68
N LEU A 137 -5.58 4.77 12.07
CA LEU A 137 -5.70 5.05 10.63
C LEU A 137 -5.00 3.97 9.79
N ALA A 138 -3.77 3.58 10.14
CA ALA A 138 -3.02 2.58 9.39
C ALA A 138 -3.72 1.21 9.45
N SER A 139 -4.06 0.72 10.64
CA SER A 139 -4.76 -0.55 10.82
C SER A 139 -6.14 -0.58 10.16
N PHE A 140 -6.82 0.57 10.06
CA PHE A 140 -8.06 0.70 9.30
C PHE A 140 -7.84 0.49 7.79
N LEU A 141 -6.76 1.04 7.24
CA LEU A 141 -6.39 0.84 5.84
C LEU A 141 -5.91 -0.60 5.60
N ASP A 142 -5.10 -1.14 6.51
CA ASP A 142 -4.60 -2.53 6.48
C ASP A 142 -5.76 -3.53 6.41
N TYR A 143 -6.79 -3.32 7.22
CA TYR A 143 -7.99 -4.14 7.21
C TYR A 143 -8.56 -4.25 5.78
N TYR A 144 -8.77 -3.13 5.11
CA TYR A 144 -9.33 -3.15 3.76
C TYR A 144 -8.33 -3.67 2.72
N ALA A 145 -7.04 -3.38 2.86
CA ALA A 145 -6.00 -3.97 2.00
C ALA A 145 -6.08 -5.50 2.03
N PHE A 146 -6.16 -6.09 3.23
CA PHE A 146 -6.30 -7.52 3.40
C PHE A 146 -7.64 -8.06 2.89
N MET A 147 -8.74 -7.31 3.04
CA MET A 147 -10.03 -7.72 2.47
C MET A 147 -9.99 -7.78 0.93
N PHE A 148 -9.35 -6.81 0.26
CA PHE A 148 -9.17 -6.83 -1.19
C PHE A 148 -8.34 -8.04 -1.63
N ILE A 149 -7.16 -8.20 -1.03
CA ILE A 149 -6.24 -9.31 -1.33
C ILE A 149 -6.91 -10.66 -1.10
N ALA A 150 -7.55 -10.84 0.05
CA ALA A 150 -8.21 -12.10 0.40
C ALA A 150 -9.29 -12.47 -0.62
N SER A 151 -10.13 -11.50 -0.98
CA SER A 151 -11.24 -11.71 -1.89
C SER A 151 -10.75 -12.00 -3.32
N GLU A 152 -9.66 -11.35 -3.75
CA GLU A 152 -9.02 -11.63 -5.04
C GLU A 152 -8.44 -13.06 -5.08
N LEU A 153 -7.77 -13.49 -4.01
CA LEU A 153 -7.17 -14.83 -3.95
C LEU A 153 -8.21 -15.96 -3.95
N ASP A 154 -9.38 -15.73 -3.38
CA ASP A 154 -10.50 -16.67 -3.45
C ASP A 154 -11.05 -16.86 -4.88
N THR A 155 -10.72 -15.96 -5.82
CA THR A 155 -11.04 -16.15 -7.25
C THR A 155 -10.10 -17.13 -7.95
N TYR A 156 -8.87 -17.27 -7.46
CA TYR A 156 -7.86 -18.17 -8.01
C TYR A 156 -7.94 -19.58 -7.42
N GLU A 157 -8.18 -19.69 -6.12
CA GLU A 157 -8.27 -20.97 -5.41
C GLU A 157 -9.38 -20.93 -4.35
N TYR A 158 -10.10 -22.04 -4.20
CA TYR A 158 -11.10 -22.17 -3.14
C TYR A 158 -10.47 -21.94 -1.76
N MET A 159 -10.94 -20.89 -1.07
CA MET A 159 -10.43 -20.45 0.24
C MET A 159 -8.96 -19.95 0.23
N GLY A 160 -8.41 -19.56 -0.93
CA GLY A 160 -7.06 -19.03 -1.07
C GLY A 160 -6.78 -17.77 -0.23
N GLY A 161 -7.80 -16.95 0.04
CA GLY A 161 -7.72 -15.73 0.82
C GLY A 161 -7.71 -15.89 2.34
N THR A 162 -7.90 -17.11 2.85
CA THR A 162 -8.13 -17.38 4.30
C THR A 162 -7.06 -16.75 5.21
N ILE A 163 -5.79 -16.78 4.80
CA ILE A 163 -4.69 -16.19 5.59
C ILE A 163 -4.87 -14.67 5.75
N PHE A 164 -5.36 -13.98 4.73
CA PHE A 164 -5.56 -12.53 4.74
C PHE A 164 -6.85 -12.13 5.45
N PHE A 165 -7.94 -12.90 5.28
CA PHE A 165 -9.14 -12.71 6.11
C PHE A 165 -8.82 -12.80 7.60
N ASN A 166 -7.94 -13.73 8.00
CA ASN A 166 -7.49 -13.85 9.41
C ASN A 166 -6.55 -12.72 9.86
N ARG A 167 -5.99 -11.91 8.96
CA ARG A 167 -5.22 -10.71 9.30
C ARG A 167 -6.11 -9.47 9.39
N ALA A 168 -7.25 -9.48 8.71
CA ALA A 168 -8.26 -8.42 8.75
C ALA A 168 -9.11 -8.51 10.04
N ILE A 169 -8.51 -8.23 11.20
CA ILE A 169 -9.15 -8.28 12.53
C ILE A 169 -9.01 -6.94 13.26
#